data_AF-X0XIK1-F1
#
_entry.id   AF-X0XIK1-F1
#
_cell.length_a   1.000
_cell.length_b   1.000
_cell.length_c   1.000
_cell.angle_alpha   90.00
_cell.angle_beta   90.00
_cell.angle_gamma   90.00
#
_symmetry.space_group_name_H-M   'P 1'
#
loop_
_entity.id
_entity.type
_entity.pdbx_description
1 polymer ?
#
loop_
_entity_poly.entity_id
_entity_poly.type
_entity_poly.pdbx_seq_one_letter_code
_entity_poly.pdbx_strand_id
1 'polypeptide(L)'
;CYRLSKNCQDGCETDEANVHLLTATGKFKEPFVPVSISPSYDGYNWANLPTVDKVEVAVGKQLGSEGVWNETLVAVDSLQITAHTSDNKVFKSDVLMAVLEQPRDKRSWYCMNVYVTLEARNQLSSTDIWYHLGGWNDDGDTWDTQLYYLEQELDQFWATIIGPAEYLWSKIRSCLYGVIKDWKKIIFEEDETLTILYKDGTEKVHKSP
;
A
#
# COMPACT_ATOMS: atom_id res chain seq x y z
N CYS A 1 20.28 17.36 3.72
CA CYS A 1 19.50 16.72 4.79
C CYS A 1 18.58 17.76 5.42
N TYR A 2 17.41 17.33 5.90
CA TYR A 2 16.38 18.20 6.46
C TYR A 2 15.87 17.62 7.78
N ARG A 3 15.71 18.45 8.81
CA ARG A 3 15.03 18.02 10.04
C ARG A 3 13.52 18.18 9.88
N LEU A 4 12.73 17.45 10.64
CA LEU A 4 11.31 17.77 10.78
C LEU A 4 11.18 18.97 11.74
N SER A 5 10.36 19.94 11.37
CA SER A 5 10.02 21.03 12.29
C SER A 5 9.19 20.50 13.47
N LYS A 6 9.22 21.20 14.60
CA LYS A 6 8.35 20.85 15.76
C LYS A 6 6.88 20.82 15.38
N ASN A 7 6.44 21.68 14.46
CA ASN A 7 5.05 21.68 14.02
C ASN A 7 4.68 20.40 13.25
N CYS A 8 5.61 19.84 12.47
CA CYS A 8 5.41 18.54 11.82
C CYS A 8 5.53 17.36 12.78
N GLN A 9 6.33 17.49 13.85
CA GLN A 9 6.47 16.43 14.88
C GLN A 9 5.30 16.41 15.88
N ASP A 10 4.82 17.59 16.29
CA ASP A 10 3.82 17.74 17.36
C ASP A 10 2.39 17.87 16.80
N GLY A 11 2.22 18.11 15.49
CA GLY A 11 0.94 18.53 14.89
C GLY A 11 0.11 17.42 14.24
N CYS A 12 0.75 16.51 13.48
CA CYS A 12 0.06 15.46 12.73
C CYS A 12 1.00 14.29 12.42
N GLU A 13 0.76 13.10 13.00
CA GLU A 13 1.57 11.90 12.77
C GLU A 13 1.72 11.53 11.27
N THR A 14 0.79 11.98 10.42
CA THR A 14 0.86 11.71 8.99
C THR A 14 1.91 12.53 8.25
N ASP A 15 2.31 13.71 8.77
CA ASP A 15 3.28 14.57 8.10
C ASP A 15 4.67 13.92 8.09
N GLU A 16 5.09 13.36 9.22
CA GLU A 16 6.33 12.59 9.32
C GLU A 16 6.31 11.38 8.39
N ALA A 17 5.24 10.57 8.43
CA ALA A 17 5.07 9.43 7.54
C ALA A 17 5.17 9.84 6.07
N ASN A 18 4.50 10.91 5.66
CA ASN A 18 4.51 11.39 4.28
C ASN A 18 5.86 11.97 3.85
N VAL A 19 6.64 12.58 4.75
CA VAL A 19 8.01 13.01 4.44
C VAL A 19 8.92 11.82 4.17
N HIS A 20 8.78 10.75 4.95
CA HIS A 20 9.51 9.50 4.72
C HIS A 20 9.06 8.81 3.43
N LEU A 21 7.76 8.77 3.15
CA LEU A 21 7.22 8.19 1.91
C LEU A 21 7.64 8.98 0.67
N LEU A 22 7.64 10.32 0.75
CA LEU A 22 8.16 11.18 -0.32
C LEU A 22 9.64 10.89 -0.58
N THR A 23 10.42 10.66 0.46
CA THR A 23 11.84 10.33 0.32
C THR A 23 12.06 8.95 -0.30
N ALA A 24 11.30 7.95 0.15
CA ALA A 24 11.46 6.56 -0.26
C ALA A 24 10.94 6.30 -1.68
N THR A 25 9.81 6.91 -2.04
CA THR A 25 9.10 6.62 -3.29
C THR A 25 9.16 7.77 -4.30
N GLY A 26 9.52 8.98 -3.87
CA GLY A 26 9.64 10.14 -4.73
C GLY A 26 10.86 10.06 -5.64
N LYS A 27 10.70 10.62 -6.84
CA LYS A 27 11.75 10.70 -7.86
C LYS A 27 12.31 12.12 -7.89
N PHE A 28 13.58 12.27 -7.53
CA PHE A 28 14.27 13.56 -7.50
C PHE A 28 15.61 13.54 -8.22
N LYS A 29 16.01 14.68 -8.77
CA LYS A 29 17.37 14.89 -9.32
C LYS A 29 18.40 15.10 -8.21
N GLU A 30 18.02 15.84 -7.17
CA GLU A 30 18.82 16.06 -5.97
C GLU A 30 18.22 15.28 -4.80
N PRO A 31 19.04 14.69 -3.93
CA PRO A 31 18.52 13.86 -2.84
C PRO A 31 17.79 14.71 -1.80
N PHE A 32 16.54 14.35 -1.54
CA PHE A 32 15.80 14.80 -0.37
C PHE A 32 16.02 13.77 0.75
N VAL A 33 16.62 14.18 1.88
CA VAL A 33 17.00 13.25 2.95
C VAL A 33 16.52 13.83 4.30
N PRO A 34 15.39 13.36 4.84
CA PRO A 34 14.94 13.72 6.17
C PRO A 34 15.81 13.01 7.21
N VAL A 35 16.08 13.69 8.30
CA VAL A 35 16.87 13.16 9.41
C VAL A 35 16.20 13.49 10.73
N SER A 36 16.18 12.51 11.63
CA SER A 36 15.83 12.72 13.03
C SER A 36 17.11 12.93 13.83
N ILE A 37 17.22 14.08 14.48
CA ILE A 37 18.35 14.43 15.36
C ILE A 37 17.77 14.75 16.73
N SER A 38 18.27 14.05 17.75
CA SER A 38 17.87 14.26 19.14
C SER A 38 18.02 15.73 19.53
N PRO A 39 17.03 16.33 20.23
CA PRO A 39 17.12 17.71 20.73
C PRO A 39 18.34 17.97 21.61
N SER A 40 18.95 16.93 22.21
CA SER A 40 20.20 17.05 22.98
C SER A 40 21.38 17.59 22.17
N TYR A 41 21.29 17.58 20.84
CA TYR A 41 22.30 18.11 19.92
C TYR A 41 21.94 19.50 19.36
N ASP A 42 20.90 20.15 19.88
CA ASP A 42 20.58 21.52 19.48
C ASP A 42 21.70 22.49 19.90
N GLY A 43 22.02 23.45 19.02
CA GLY A 43 23.14 24.40 19.22
C GLY A 43 24.47 23.95 18.60
N TYR A 44 24.60 22.70 18.17
CA TYR A 44 25.74 22.28 17.36
C TYR A 44 25.58 22.72 15.91
N ASN A 45 26.65 23.28 15.32
CA ASN A 45 26.62 23.77 13.93
C ASN A 45 26.21 22.71 12.90
N TRP A 46 26.60 21.44 13.11
CA TRP A 46 26.24 20.34 12.21
C TRP A 46 24.78 19.89 12.34
N ALA A 47 24.13 20.16 13.47
CA ALA A 47 22.74 19.84 13.74
C ALA A 47 21.78 20.97 13.30
N ASN A 48 22.32 22.13 12.94
CA ASN A 48 21.58 23.28 12.43
C ASN A 48 21.28 23.10 10.93
N LEU A 49 20.41 22.15 10.62
CA LEU A 49 19.96 21.85 9.26
C LEU A 49 18.65 22.58 8.95
N PRO A 50 18.37 22.86 7.67
CA PRO A 50 17.05 23.31 7.25
C PRO A 50 15.97 22.31 7.69
N THR A 51 14.77 22.83 7.91
CA THR A 51 13.61 22.08 8.41
C THR A 51 12.58 21.87 7.32
N VAL A 52 11.80 20.78 7.40
CA VAL A 52 10.53 20.63 6.69
C VAL A 52 9.45 21.24 7.57
N ASP A 53 8.80 22.28 7.07
CA ASP A 53 7.87 23.10 7.83
C ASP A 53 6.40 22.79 7.51
N LYS A 54 6.15 22.24 6.32
CA LYS A 54 4.81 21.91 5.84
C LYS A 54 4.84 20.77 4.85
N VAL A 55 3.88 19.86 4.98
CA VAL A 55 3.65 18.75 4.07
C VAL A 55 2.25 18.87 3.51
N GLU A 56 2.11 18.66 2.20
CA GLU A 56 0.82 18.61 1.51
C GLU A 56 0.73 17.32 0.71
N VAL A 57 -0.43 16.68 0.76
CA VAL A 57 -0.74 15.51 -0.07
C VAL A 57 -1.87 15.89 -1.00
N ALA A 58 -1.63 15.74 -2.30
CA ALA A 58 -2.67 15.80 -3.31
C ALA A 58 -3.09 14.38 -3.68
N VAL A 59 -4.39 14.12 -3.54
CA VAL A 59 -5.02 12.83 -3.83
C VAL A 59 -5.89 12.96 -5.06
N GLY A 60 -5.69 12.05 -6.01
CA GLY A 60 -6.48 11.94 -7.21
C GLY A 60 -7.86 11.30 -6.99
N LYS A 61 -8.41 10.74 -8.07
CA LYS A 61 -9.72 10.08 -8.02
C LYS A 61 -9.63 8.76 -7.26
N GLN A 62 -10.53 8.54 -6.32
CA GLN A 62 -10.70 7.25 -5.66
C GLN A 62 -11.24 6.20 -6.62
N LEU A 63 -10.58 5.05 -6.65
CA LEU A 63 -10.94 3.86 -7.42
C LEU A 63 -11.73 2.87 -6.54
N GLY A 64 -11.40 2.81 -5.26
CA GLY A 64 -12.12 2.03 -4.26
C GLY A 64 -11.42 2.08 -2.90
N SER A 65 -12.01 1.45 -1.89
CA SER A 65 -11.46 1.39 -0.54
C SER A 65 -11.99 0.18 0.21
N GLU A 66 -11.18 -0.39 1.09
CA GLU A 66 -11.55 -1.50 1.96
C GLU A 66 -10.92 -1.30 3.34
N GLY A 67 -11.58 -1.80 4.38
CA GLY A 67 -10.95 -1.92 5.69
C GLY A 67 -9.96 -3.07 5.63
N VAL A 68 -8.71 -2.80 5.96
CA VAL A 68 -7.64 -3.80 6.01
C VAL A 68 -7.01 -3.68 7.39
N TRP A 69 -7.11 -4.74 8.18
CA TRP A 69 -6.71 -4.70 9.59
C TRP A 69 -7.41 -3.58 10.39
N ASN A 70 -6.63 -2.68 11.00
CA ASN A 70 -7.11 -1.61 11.86
C ASN A 70 -7.33 -0.30 11.09
N GLU A 71 -6.98 -0.26 9.81
CA GLU A 71 -6.97 0.97 9.01
C GLU A 71 -7.79 0.80 7.73
N THR A 72 -7.95 1.90 6.98
CA THR A 72 -8.61 1.87 5.67
C THR A 72 -7.57 2.03 4.57
N LEU A 73 -7.52 1.05 3.68
CA LEU A 73 -6.71 1.12 2.46
C LEU A 73 -7.55 1.69 1.32
N VAL A 74 -7.05 2.72 0.64
CA VAL A 74 -7.77 3.47 -0.40
C VAL A 74 -6.95 3.47 -1.69
N ALA A 75 -7.51 2.92 -2.77
CA ALA A 75 -6.88 2.97 -4.08
C ALA A 75 -7.29 4.25 -4.81
N VAL A 76 -6.30 4.94 -5.39
CA VAL A 76 -6.50 6.16 -6.17
C VAL A 76 -5.71 6.13 -7.48
N ASP A 77 -6.11 6.96 -8.43
CA ASP A 77 -5.42 7.03 -9.73
C ASP A 77 -4.06 7.75 -9.66
N SER A 78 -3.88 8.66 -8.72
CA SER A 78 -2.67 9.46 -8.54
C SER A 78 -2.50 9.95 -7.10
N LEU A 79 -1.24 10.05 -6.68
CA LEU A 79 -0.83 10.60 -5.40
C LEU A 79 0.41 11.46 -5.60
N GLN A 80 0.48 12.55 -4.86
CA GLN A 80 1.60 13.45 -4.89
C GLN A 80 1.81 14.05 -3.52
N ILE A 81 3.06 14.03 -3.04
CA ILE A 81 3.44 14.67 -1.78
C ILE A 81 4.34 15.87 -2.10
N THR A 82 4.09 16.98 -1.42
CA THR A 82 4.87 18.21 -1.48
C THR A 82 5.38 18.56 -0.09
N ALA A 83 6.69 18.66 0.08
CA ALA A 83 7.36 19.11 1.29
C ALA A 83 7.96 20.50 1.08
N HIS A 84 7.61 21.44 1.96
CA HIS A 84 8.13 22.80 1.98
C HIS A 84 9.17 22.94 3.08
N THR A 85 10.31 23.55 2.76
CA THR A 85 11.44 23.67 3.69
C THR A 85 11.74 25.12 4.06
N SER A 86 12.38 25.32 5.22
CA SER A 86 12.73 26.67 5.73
C SER A 86 13.78 27.40 4.90
N ASP A 87 14.54 26.70 4.06
CA ASP A 87 15.43 27.29 3.06
C ASP A 87 14.71 27.66 1.74
N ASN A 88 13.37 27.71 1.75
CA ASN A 88 12.48 28.01 0.63
C ASN A 88 12.56 27.02 -0.55
N LYS A 89 13.07 25.81 -0.32
CA LYS A 89 12.98 24.74 -1.31
C LYS A 89 11.65 24.03 -1.20
N VAL A 90 11.27 23.41 -2.32
CA VAL A 90 10.05 22.61 -2.41
C VAL A 90 10.41 21.28 -3.06
N PHE A 91 10.21 20.20 -2.32
CA PHE A 91 10.36 18.84 -2.82
C PHE A 91 8.99 18.30 -3.14
N LYS A 92 8.79 17.95 -4.40
CA LYS A 92 7.49 17.52 -4.91
C LYS A 92 7.68 16.33 -5.83
N SER A 93 6.92 15.27 -5.61
CA SER A 93 6.96 14.10 -6.48
C SER A 93 5.65 13.34 -6.44
N ASP A 94 5.36 12.67 -7.54
CA ASP A 94 4.32 11.65 -7.57
C ASP A 94 4.84 10.44 -6.78
N VAL A 95 4.00 9.90 -5.91
CA VAL A 95 4.36 8.83 -4.98
C VAL A 95 3.41 7.64 -5.14
N LEU A 96 3.85 6.49 -4.64
CA LEU A 96 3.03 5.29 -4.70
C LEU A 96 2.05 5.18 -3.53
N MET A 97 2.37 5.82 -2.41
CA MET A 97 1.64 5.72 -1.17
C MET A 97 1.72 7.03 -0.37
N ALA A 98 0.63 7.36 0.32
CA ALA A 98 0.55 8.49 1.25
C ALA A 98 -0.42 8.15 2.39
N VAL A 99 -0.25 8.78 3.54
CA VAL A 99 -1.11 8.57 4.70
C VAL A 99 -1.84 9.88 5.02
N LEU A 100 -3.14 9.82 5.28
CA LEU A 100 -3.92 10.98 5.69
C LEU A 100 -4.84 10.62 6.83
N GLU A 101 -5.01 11.53 7.79
CA GLU A 101 -5.98 11.36 8.84
C GLU A 101 -7.39 11.32 8.26
N GLN A 102 -8.27 10.50 8.86
CA GLN A 102 -9.68 10.61 8.56
C GLN A 102 -10.23 11.98 9.01
N PRO A 103 -11.20 12.53 8.24
CA PRO A 103 -11.83 13.77 8.62
C PRO A 103 -12.53 13.63 9.99
N ARG A 104 -12.51 14.73 10.76
CA ARG A 104 -12.87 14.73 12.20
C ARG A 104 -14.25 14.17 12.52
N ASP A 105 -15.18 14.24 11.57
CA ASP A 105 -16.55 13.73 11.64
C ASP A 105 -16.66 12.20 11.55
N LYS A 106 -15.60 11.52 11.08
CA LYS A 106 -15.51 10.06 10.96
C LYS A 106 -14.46 9.41 11.86
N ARG A 107 -13.72 10.22 12.66
CA ARG A 107 -12.65 9.71 13.52
C ARG A 107 -13.18 8.69 14.52
N SER A 108 -12.81 7.44 14.31
CA SER A 108 -12.74 6.42 15.36
C SER A 108 -11.34 6.48 16.00
N TRP A 109 -11.24 5.91 17.21
CA TRP A 109 -10.06 5.81 18.08
C TRP A 109 -8.69 5.51 17.42
N TYR A 110 -8.66 4.90 16.23
CA TYR A 110 -7.49 4.78 15.34
C TYR A 110 -7.99 4.85 13.90
N CYS A 111 -7.62 5.88 13.13
CA CYS A 111 -8.16 6.05 11.77
C CYS A 111 -7.24 6.92 10.91
N MET A 112 -6.16 6.33 10.43
CA MET A 112 -5.45 6.83 9.26
C MET A 112 -5.95 6.10 8.01
N ASN A 113 -6.13 6.84 6.93
CA ASN A 113 -6.34 6.25 5.63
C ASN A 113 -4.98 6.13 4.93
N VAL A 114 -4.64 4.91 4.53
CA VAL A 114 -3.48 4.63 3.69
C VAL A 114 -3.94 4.68 2.25
N TYR A 115 -3.44 5.65 1.50
CA TYR A 115 -3.74 5.80 0.08
C TYR A 115 -2.64 5.16 -0.74
N VAL A 116 -3.01 4.39 -1.76
CA VAL A 116 -2.10 3.72 -2.67
C VAL A 116 -2.52 3.91 -4.13
N THR A 117 -1.55 4.03 -5.03
CA THR A 117 -1.79 3.99 -6.48
C THR A 117 -1.83 2.55 -6.99
N LEU A 118 -2.39 2.33 -8.18
CA LEU A 118 -2.34 1.00 -8.83
C LEU A 118 -0.90 0.50 -9.07
N GLU A 119 0.05 1.41 -9.29
CA GLU A 119 1.47 1.09 -9.49
C GLU A 119 2.10 0.51 -8.21
N ALA A 120 1.60 0.88 -7.03
CA ALA A 120 2.08 0.41 -5.74
C ALA A 120 2.03 -1.12 -5.62
N ARG A 121 1.03 -1.77 -6.22
CA ARG A 121 0.89 -3.23 -6.22
C ARG A 121 2.13 -3.98 -6.71
N ASN A 122 2.86 -3.40 -7.67
CA ASN A 122 4.02 -4.05 -8.29
C ASN A 122 5.36 -3.52 -7.75
N GLN A 123 5.36 -2.42 -6.99
CA GLN A 123 6.57 -1.72 -6.58
C GLN A 123 6.79 -1.66 -5.08
N LEU A 124 5.72 -1.78 -4.28
CA LEU A 124 5.80 -1.89 -2.83
C LEU A 124 5.65 -3.36 -2.43
N SER A 125 6.41 -3.78 -1.43
CA SER A 125 6.18 -5.05 -0.77
C SER A 125 4.94 -4.96 0.13
N SER A 126 4.33 -6.11 0.44
CA SER A 126 3.23 -6.19 1.40
C SER A 126 3.61 -5.59 2.75
N THR A 127 4.87 -5.78 3.18
CA THR A 127 5.40 -5.24 4.43
C THR A 127 5.54 -3.71 4.44
N ASP A 128 5.86 -3.10 3.28
CA ASP A 128 5.92 -1.63 3.18
C ASP A 128 4.54 -1.03 3.42
N ILE A 129 3.49 -1.67 2.89
CA ILE A 129 2.10 -1.24 3.09
C ILE A 129 1.64 -1.57 4.52
N TRP A 130 1.99 -2.77 5.02
CA TRP A 130 1.57 -3.25 6.35
C TRP A 130 2.00 -2.31 7.47
N TYR A 131 3.22 -1.79 7.39
CA TYR A 131 3.76 -0.86 8.38
C TYR A 131 2.81 0.32 8.66
N HIS A 132 2.12 0.80 7.63
CA HIS A 132 1.16 1.89 7.75
C HIS A 132 -0.28 1.44 8.04
N LEU A 133 -0.57 0.14 7.99
CA LEU A 133 -1.86 -0.48 8.33
C LEU A 133 -1.91 -1.04 9.77
N GLY A 134 -1.07 -0.51 10.65
CA GLY A 134 -0.93 -0.94 12.05
C GLY A 134 0.26 -1.88 12.31
N GLY A 135 0.88 -2.42 11.27
CA GLY A 135 2.10 -3.21 11.36
C GLY A 135 1.95 -4.50 12.17
N TRP A 136 3.10 -5.03 12.57
CA TRP A 136 3.19 -6.25 13.36
C TRP A 136 2.73 -6.07 14.79
N ASN A 137 1.97 -7.06 15.28
CA ASN A 137 1.51 -7.10 16.65
C ASN A 137 2.20 -8.23 17.42
N ASP A 138 3.05 -7.87 18.39
CA ASP A 138 3.77 -8.82 19.26
C ASP A 138 2.83 -9.67 20.14
N ASP A 139 1.63 -9.19 20.44
CA ASP A 139 0.62 -9.90 21.23
C ASP A 139 -0.24 -10.87 20.37
N GLY A 140 -0.01 -10.91 19.05
CA GLY A 140 -0.76 -11.73 18.10
C GLY A 140 -0.11 -13.08 17.76
N ASP A 141 -0.54 -13.67 16.64
CA ASP A 141 0.08 -14.86 16.03
C ASP A 141 1.51 -14.56 15.54
N THR A 142 2.25 -15.56 15.05
CA THR A 142 3.61 -15.37 14.51
C THR A 142 3.67 -14.41 13.31
N TRP A 143 4.86 -13.83 13.06
CA TRP A 143 5.10 -12.90 11.94
C TRP A 143 4.60 -13.45 10.61
N ASP A 144 4.97 -14.69 10.29
CA ASP A 144 4.59 -15.33 9.03
C ASP A 144 3.07 -15.52 8.92
N THR A 145 2.39 -15.78 10.04
CA THR A 145 0.94 -15.96 10.07
C THR A 145 0.22 -14.65 9.84
N GLN A 146 0.63 -13.58 10.52
CA GLN A 146 0.05 -12.25 10.35
C GLN A 146 0.31 -11.71 8.94
N LEU A 147 1.53 -11.87 8.41
CA LEU A 147 1.87 -11.49 7.05
C LEU A 147 1.04 -12.26 6.02
N TYR A 148 0.86 -13.57 6.20
CA TYR A 148 0.03 -14.38 5.31
C TYR A 148 -1.41 -13.85 5.24
N TYR A 149 -2.03 -13.53 6.38
CA TYR A 149 -3.39 -12.98 6.39
C TYR A 149 -3.48 -11.62 5.73
N LEU A 150 -2.53 -10.73 6.01
CA LEU A 150 -2.44 -9.44 5.33
C LEU A 150 -2.34 -9.61 3.81
N GLU A 151 -1.47 -10.51 3.33
CA GLU A 151 -1.31 -10.76 1.89
C GLU A 151 -2.61 -11.22 1.23
N GLN A 152 -3.43 -12.02 1.93
CA GLN A 152 -4.76 -12.39 1.43
C GLN A 152 -5.71 -11.19 1.36
N GLU A 153 -5.72 -10.32 2.37
CA GLU A 153 -6.55 -9.10 2.36
C GLU A 153 -6.10 -8.12 1.26
N LEU A 154 -4.79 -7.95 1.06
CA LEU A 154 -4.25 -7.13 -0.02
C LEU A 154 -4.58 -7.70 -1.40
N ASP A 155 -4.48 -9.01 -1.60
CA ASP A 155 -4.89 -9.68 -2.84
C ASP A 155 -6.38 -9.43 -3.14
N GLN A 156 -7.24 -9.54 -2.13
CA GLN A 156 -8.68 -9.29 -2.25
C GLN A 156 -8.95 -7.82 -2.58
N PHE A 157 -8.31 -6.90 -1.86
CA PHE A 157 -8.41 -5.48 -2.11
C PHE A 157 -8.07 -5.15 -3.57
N TRP A 158 -6.88 -5.53 -4.04
CA TRP A 158 -6.43 -5.21 -5.40
C TRP A 158 -7.35 -5.79 -6.46
N ALA A 159 -7.83 -7.02 -6.26
CA ALA A 159 -8.76 -7.63 -7.17
C ALA A 159 -10.08 -6.85 -7.27
N THR A 160 -10.63 -6.40 -6.14
CA THR A 160 -11.85 -5.58 -6.10
C THR A 160 -11.67 -4.26 -6.86
N ILE A 161 -10.48 -3.66 -6.79
CA ILE A 161 -10.16 -2.43 -7.52
C ILE A 161 -10.05 -2.65 -9.03
N ILE A 162 -9.44 -3.75 -9.48
CA ILE A 162 -9.20 -4.01 -10.91
C ILE A 162 -10.50 -4.31 -11.64
N GLY A 163 -11.39 -5.08 -11.02
CA GLY A 163 -12.68 -5.38 -11.64
C GLY A 163 -13.47 -6.48 -10.94
N PRO A 164 -14.76 -6.60 -11.28
CA PRO A 164 -15.61 -7.61 -10.69
C PRO A 164 -15.06 -9.02 -10.97
N ALA A 165 -15.08 -9.87 -9.94
CA ALA A 165 -14.64 -11.28 -9.99
C ALA A 165 -13.15 -11.50 -10.31
N GLU A 166 -12.29 -10.47 -10.38
CA GLU A 166 -10.85 -10.65 -10.65
C GLU A 166 -10.14 -11.46 -9.56
N TYR A 167 -10.63 -11.41 -8.31
CA TYR A 167 -10.07 -12.19 -7.20
C TYR A 167 -10.26 -13.68 -7.46
N LEU A 168 -11.51 -14.05 -7.77
CA LEU A 168 -11.90 -15.41 -8.14
C LEU A 168 -11.11 -15.86 -9.37
N TRP A 169 -11.02 -15.02 -10.41
CA TRP A 169 -10.23 -15.33 -11.60
C TRP A 169 -8.74 -15.50 -11.32
N SER A 170 -8.17 -14.72 -10.41
CA SER A 170 -6.76 -14.84 -10.00
C SER A 170 -6.51 -16.16 -9.30
N LYS A 171 -7.34 -16.52 -8.30
CA LYS A 171 -7.21 -17.79 -7.56
C LYS A 171 -7.45 -19.00 -8.46
N ILE A 172 -8.47 -18.97 -9.32
CA ILE A 172 -8.70 -20.01 -10.32
C ILE A 172 -7.48 -20.14 -11.24
N ARG A 173 -6.96 -19.02 -11.78
CA ARG A 173 -5.77 -19.05 -12.64
C ARG A 173 -4.55 -19.61 -11.92
N SER A 174 -4.30 -19.25 -10.66
CA SER A 174 -3.16 -19.78 -9.90
C SER A 174 -3.27 -21.29 -9.66
N CYS A 175 -4.48 -21.81 -9.39
CA CYS A 175 -4.70 -23.25 -9.23
C CYS A 175 -4.55 -24.03 -10.54
N LEU A 176 -4.93 -23.42 -11.66
CA LEU A 176 -4.84 -24.04 -12.99
C LEU A 176 -3.44 -23.93 -13.60
N TYR A 177 -2.68 -22.90 -13.23
CA TYR A 177 -1.37 -22.61 -13.79
C TYR A 177 -0.40 -23.77 -13.54
N GLY A 178 0.25 -24.25 -14.62
CA GLY A 178 1.17 -25.38 -14.55
C GLY A 178 0.49 -26.76 -14.47
N VAL A 179 -0.78 -26.83 -14.07
CA VAL A 179 -1.55 -28.09 -13.98
C VAL A 179 -2.24 -28.39 -15.31
N ILE A 180 -2.94 -27.41 -15.89
CA ILE A 180 -3.71 -27.57 -17.13
C ILE A 180 -3.20 -26.58 -18.18
N LYS A 181 -2.63 -27.10 -19.25
CA LYS A 181 -2.15 -26.31 -20.40
C LYS A 181 -3.10 -26.44 -21.58
N ASP A 182 -3.14 -25.39 -22.40
CA ASP A 182 -3.89 -25.37 -23.67
C ASP A 182 -5.36 -25.76 -23.57
N TRP A 183 -5.99 -25.42 -22.44
CA TRP A 183 -7.44 -25.54 -22.30
C TRP A 183 -8.16 -24.42 -23.05
N LYS A 184 -9.37 -24.75 -23.51
CA LYS A 184 -10.34 -23.84 -24.13
C LYS A 184 -11.54 -23.59 -23.23
N LYS A 185 -11.97 -24.61 -22.48
CA LYS A 185 -13.08 -24.53 -21.52
C LYS A 185 -12.82 -25.46 -20.35
N ILE A 186 -13.12 -25.00 -19.14
CA ILE A 186 -13.15 -25.82 -17.92
C ILE A 186 -14.54 -25.65 -17.30
N ILE A 187 -15.16 -26.77 -16.92
CA ILE A 187 -16.45 -26.82 -16.26
C ILE A 187 -16.27 -27.63 -14.99
N PHE A 188 -16.70 -27.07 -13.86
CA PHE A 188 -16.80 -27.77 -12.59
C PHE A 188 -18.27 -27.81 -12.20
N GLU A 189 -18.83 -29.01 -12.11
CA GLU A 189 -20.24 -29.22 -11.78
C GLU A 189 -20.45 -29.46 -10.28
N GLU A 190 -21.70 -29.38 -9.84
CA GLU A 190 -22.08 -29.57 -8.43
C GLU A 190 -21.76 -30.98 -7.92
N ASP A 191 -21.77 -31.99 -8.81
CA ASP A 191 -21.41 -33.38 -8.50
C ASP A 191 -19.89 -33.62 -8.46
N GLU A 192 -19.10 -32.54 -8.37
CA GLU A 192 -17.64 -32.52 -8.42
C GLU A 192 -17.04 -33.09 -9.72
N THR A 193 -17.84 -33.20 -10.79
CA THR A 193 -17.32 -33.55 -12.12
C THR A 193 -16.55 -32.36 -12.71
N LEU A 194 -15.27 -32.58 -13.02
CA LEU A 194 -14.40 -31.64 -13.71
C LEU A 194 -14.28 -32.05 -15.19
N THR A 195 -14.73 -31.18 -16.09
CA THR A 195 -14.59 -31.35 -17.55
C THR A 195 -13.63 -30.32 -18.12
N ILE A 196 -12.62 -30.78 -18.85
CA ILE A 196 -11.61 -29.95 -19.51
C ILE A 196 -11.68 -30.19 -21.02
N LEU A 197 -12.04 -29.16 -21.77
CA LEU A 197 -11.95 -29.13 -23.23
C LEU A 197 -10.65 -28.43 -23.63
N TYR A 198 -9.77 -29.14 -24.33
CA TYR A 198 -8.50 -28.63 -24.83
C TYR A 198 -8.66 -27.95 -26.20
N LYS A 199 -7.68 -27.11 -26.58
CA LYS A 199 -7.68 -26.35 -27.84
C LYS A 199 -7.66 -27.24 -29.08
N ASP A 200 -7.10 -28.44 -28.98
CA ASP A 200 -7.09 -29.46 -30.04
C ASP A 200 -8.45 -30.16 -30.21
N GLY A 201 -9.43 -29.85 -29.35
CA GLY A 201 -10.75 -30.45 -29.35
C GLY A 201 -10.88 -31.69 -28.46
N THR A 202 -9.80 -32.14 -27.82
CA THR A 202 -9.83 -33.26 -26.87
C THR A 202 -10.61 -32.86 -25.62
N GLU A 203 -11.48 -33.75 -25.14
CA GLU A 203 -12.21 -33.57 -23.88
C GLU A 203 -11.75 -34.60 -22.86
N LYS A 204 -11.51 -34.16 -21.61
CA LYS A 204 -11.22 -35.03 -20.47
C LYS A 204 -12.20 -34.76 -19.35
N VAL A 205 -12.77 -35.83 -18.82
CA VAL A 205 -13.69 -35.79 -17.69
C VAL A 205 -13.02 -36.48 -16.50
N HIS A 206 -12.98 -35.80 -15.37
CA HIS A 206 -12.47 -36.29 -14.10
C HIS A 206 -13.61 -36.24 -13.09
N LYS A 207 -13.77 -37.31 -12.30
CA LYS A 207 -14.72 -37.35 -11.20
C LYS A 207 -13.95 -37.51 -9.90
N SER A 208 -14.36 -36.76 -8.89
CA SER A 208 -13.93 -37.00 -7.51
C SER A 208 -14.38 -38.43 -7.10
N PRO A 209 -13.52 -39.22 -6.43
CA PRO A 209 -13.88 -40.56 -5.97
C PRO A 209 -15.00 -40.59 -4.93
#